data_AF-A0A7G9BQ37-F1
#
_entry.id   AF-A0A7G9BQ37-F1
#
_cell.length_a   1.000
_cell.length_b   1.000
_cell.length_c   1.000
_cell.angle_alpha   90.00
_cell.angle_beta   90.00
_cell.angle_gamma   90.00
#
_symmetry.space_group_name_H-M   'P 1'
#
loop_
_entity.id
_entity.type
_entity.pdbx_description
1 polymer ?
#
loop_
_entity_poly.entity_id
_entity_poly.type
_entity_poly.pdbx_seq_one_letter_code
_entity_poly.pdbx_strand_id
1 'polypeptide(L)'
;MMYLKKVQEVCFCILTLVVLSKMGFAQVKTDNDTESPRIINIVNFIRQTDYRVKDADRLLLETVEQQIKLINKYDFPATFLFQYDALINPKYQELMKKELNDHCEIGAWWEITQPHVEAAGIKWRGEHAWVSHANIAFTTGYSPKEREKLVDVYMEKFKSIYGQYPRSVGSWFIDSHTLAYMAEKYGIVASSNCKDQVGTDGYTLWGGYWNQAYYPSRSNAYMPAQNEQAQIPVPIFRMLGSDPIYQYDTGLGQSRQGVISLEPVYPESGMDKKWVEYFLESIVNQPSLAFNYAQAGQENSFTWEGMQKGLEMQFPLFDSLRKVNKIRIETMETSGKWFREHFSVTPATAVTTLSDVRDEGRKSVWFNSRYYRTNILWDDGILRFRDIHLFDEKFASPYLKKAGKGNQFFYYALPIVDGFTWSTPEDRAGMHLVKMDASGKKTSIRLKDPVVTEQGNDVLVFSCEDFDGNEFLLTFYEDRLEVSCKPQENELSWSLELHTAREADLPFQKIAEKRINAKFRGFNYGISLQKGRVEEGRADAATVFSLIPESNQLIINCDNSAKQ
;
A
#
# COMPACT_ATOMS: atom_id res chain seq x y z
N MET A 1 -10.89 85.91 -7.45
CA MET A 1 -11.05 86.41 -6.06
C MET A 1 -10.42 85.35 -5.15
N MET A 2 -9.40 85.62 -4.34
CA MET A 2 -9.22 86.60 -3.25
C MET A 2 -9.84 86.18 -1.90
N TYR A 3 -8.93 85.86 -0.96
CA TYR A 3 -8.86 86.27 0.46
C TYR A 3 -9.46 85.44 1.63
N LEU A 4 -8.64 85.38 2.71
CA LEU A 4 -8.92 85.06 4.15
C LEU A 4 -9.18 83.56 4.45
N LYS A 5 -8.85 82.95 5.62
CA LYS A 5 -8.03 83.19 6.86
C LYS A 5 -7.97 81.84 7.63
N LYS A 6 -7.07 81.48 8.56
CA LYS A 6 -5.75 81.94 9.08
C LYS A 6 -4.60 81.09 8.39
N VAL A 7 -3.30 81.00 8.75
CA VAL A 7 -2.37 81.45 9.84
C VAL A 7 -2.28 80.59 11.15
N GLN A 8 -1.06 80.45 11.71
CA GLN A 8 -0.67 79.62 12.90
C GLN A 8 -0.81 78.10 12.70
N GLU A 9 0.19 77.23 12.93
CA GLU A 9 1.64 77.37 13.25
C GLU A 9 2.29 75.97 13.03
N VAL A 10 3.61 75.70 13.04
CA VAL A 10 4.84 76.46 13.39
C VAL A 10 6.02 75.96 12.52
N CYS A 11 7.15 76.68 12.46
CA CYS A 11 8.36 76.25 11.75
C CYS A 11 9.26 75.31 12.59
N PHE A 12 9.66 74.14 12.05
CA PHE A 12 11.03 73.93 11.52
C PHE A 12 11.16 72.51 10.93
N CYS A 13 11.79 72.38 9.76
CA CYS A 13 12.22 71.09 9.23
C CYS A 13 13.68 70.84 9.58
N ILE A 14 14.03 69.63 10.04
CA ILE A 14 15.22 68.89 9.57
C ILE A 14 15.15 67.41 9.97
N LEU A 15 15.73 66.61 9.08
CA LEU A 15 15.78 65.15 8.93
C LEU A 15 16.03 64.25 10.17
N THR A 16 15.61 62.99 9.95
CA THR A 16 16.19 61.72 10.45
C THR A 16 16.27 61.46 11.96
N LEU A 17 15.35 60.60 12.42
CA LEU A 17 15.71 59.38 13.17
C LEU A 17 14.59 58.33 13.02
N VAL A 18 14.91 57.12 12.60
CA VAL A 18 13.95 56.02 12.45
C VAL A 18 13.83 55.29 13.80
N VAL A 19 12.63 55.30 14.38
CA VAL A 19 12.30 54.51 15.58
C VAL A 19 11.11 53.62 15.27
N LEU A 20 11.38 52.31 15.12
CA LEU A 20 10.36 51.28 14.99
C LEU A 20 9.66 51.06 16.34
N SER A 21 8.48 51.65 16.51
CA SER A 21 7.60 51.35 17.64
C SER A 21 6.84 50.05 17.41
N LYS A 22 6.94 49.11 18.36
CA LYS A 22 6.29 47.80 18.28
C LYS A 22 4.79 47.92 18.56
N MET A 23 3.95 47.69 17.55
CA MET A 23 2.64 47.08 17.77
C MET A 23 2.74 45.60 17.39
N GLY A 24 2.73 44.74 18.41
CA GLY A 24 2.81 43.30 18.23
C GLY A 24 1.49 42.73 17.75
N PHE A 25 1.26 42.77 16.44
CA PHE A 25 0.44 41.70 15.84
C PHE A 25 1.18 40.39 16.11
N ALA A 26 0.54 39.49 16.84
CA ALA A 26 0.98 38.11 16.86
C ALA A 26 0.78 37.58 15.43
N GLN A 27 1.88 37.40 14.69
CA GLN A 27 1.86 36.45 13.59
C GLN A 27 1.48 35.12 14.20
N VAL A 28 0.24 34.70 13.97
CA VAL A 28 -0.08 33.28 13.91
C VAL A 28 0.98 32.68 13.00
N LYS A 29 1.75 31.72 13.51
CA LYS A 29 2.46 30.82 12.61
C LYS A 29 1.38 30.15 11.79
N THR A 30 1.28 30.52 10.53
CA THR A 30 1.09 29.50 9.51
C THR A 30 2.27 28.56 9.71
N ASP A 31 2.04 27.44 10.40
CA ASP A 31 2.98 26.33 10.28
C ASP A 31 3.11 26.04 8.79
N ASN A 32 4.35 25.83 8.32
CA ASN A 32 4.58 25.58 6.90
C ASN A 32 3.70 24.42 6.45
N ASP A 33 3.15 24.46 5.23
CA ASP A 33 2.59 23.28 4.59
C ASP A 33 3.68 22.21 4.52
N THR A 34 3.69 21.30 5.48
CA THR A 34 4.65 20.19 5.53
C THR A 34 4.16 19.12 4.57
N GLU A 35 4.54 19.28 3.31
CA GLU A 35 4.33 18.35 2.20
C GLU A 35 4.41 16.89 2.69
N SER A 36 3.30 16.13 2.53
CA SER A 36 3.12 14.79 3.08
C SER A 36 4.34 13.91 2.78
N PRO A 37 5.03 13.34 3.78
CA PRO A 37 6.39 12.85 3.60
C PRO A 37 6.47 11.72 2.56
N ARG A 38 7.53 11.76 1.73
CA ARG A 38 7.82 10.72 0.74
C ARG A 38 8.90 9.79 1.32
N ILE A 39 8.54 8.57 1.70
CA ILE A 39 9.39 7.67 2.50
C ILE A 39 9.87 6.48 1.66
N ILE A 40 11.17 6.19 1.71
CA ILE A 40 11.74 4.92 1.23
C ILE A 40 12.39 4.18 2.41
N ASN A 41 11.89 2.99 2.76
CA ASN A 41 12.65 2.06 3.59
C ASN A 41 13.52 1.18 2.69
N ILE A 42 14.83 1.17 2.92
CA ILE A 42 15.70 0.15 2.33
C ILE A 42 15.72 -1.03 3.30
N VAL A 43 15.17 -2.16 2.87
CA VAL A 43 14.99 -3.37 3.68
C VAL A 43 15.61 -4.56 2.94
N ASN A 44 16.54 -5.24 3.60
CA ASN A 44 17.21 -6.43 3.08
C ASN A 44 16.83 -7.64 3.94
N PHE A 45 16.43 -8.74 3.29
CA PHE A 45 15.93 -9.94 3.97
C PHE A 45 17.00 -11.04 3.96
N ILE A 46 17.34 -11.57 5.14
CA ILE A 46 18.59 -12.31 5.34
C ILE A 46 18.30 -13.75 5.75
N ARG A 47 18.48 -14.71 4.83
CA ARG A 47 18.43 -16.16 5.09
C ARG A 47 19.84 -16.76 5.08
N GLN A 48 20.07 -17.83 5.86
CA GLN A 48 21.38 -18.50 5.91
C GLN A 48 21.67 -19.26 4.62
N THR A 49 20.66 -19.99 4.14
CA THR A 49 20.79 -20.98 3.08
C THR A 49 19.52 -21.02 2.23
N ASP A 50 19.67 -21.51 1.00
CA ASP A 50 18.56 -21.77 0.09
C ASP A 50 18.95 -22.96 -0.78
N TYR A 51 18.17 -24.05 -0.73
CA TYR A 51 18.45 -25.28 -1.47
C TYR A 51 18.39 -25.09 -3.00
N ARG A 52 17.80 -23.98 -3.47
CA ARG A 52 17.73 -23.58 -4.88
C ARG A 52 19.07 -22.97 -5.37
N VAL A 53 19.92 -22.51 -4.45
CA VAL A 53 21.19 -21.83 -4.74
C VAL A 53 22.37 -22.78 -4.48
N LYS A 54 23.20 -23.01 -5.50
CA LYS A 54 24.46 -23.75 -5.33
C LYS A 54 25.44 -22.90 -4.54
N ASP A 55 26.09 -23.46 -3.52
CA ASP A 55 27.03 -22.73 -2.63
C ASP A 55 26.35 -21.57 -1.86
N ALA A 56 25.07 -21.76 -1.51
CA ALA A 56 24.21 -20.77 -0.86
C ALA A 56 24.87 -20.08 0.34
N ASP A 57 25.29 -20.84 1.36
CA ASP A 57 25.84 -20.34 2.62
C ASP A 57 27.06 -19.41 2.46
N ARG A 58 27.76 -19.44 1.32
CA ARG A 58 28.82 -18.48 0.97
C ARG A 58 28.26 -17.30 0.19
N LEU A 59 27.52 -17.56 -0.90
CA LEU A 59 26.97 -16.51 -1.77
C LEU A 59 25.99 -15.58 -1.04
N LEU A 60 25.13 -16.12 -0.18
CA LEU A 60 24.15 -15.37 0.60
C LEU A 60 24.83 -14.47 1.66
N LEU A 61 25.99 -14.88 2.20
CA LEU A 61 26.78 -14.07 3.13
C LEU A 61 27.55 -12.97 2.39
N GLU A 62 28.22 -13.33 1.28
CA GLU A 62 28.90 -12.39 0.38
C GLU A 62 27.94 -11.32 -0.13
N THR A 63 26.71 -11.69 -0.47
CA THR A 63 25.67 -10.74 -0.92
C THR A 63 25.33 -9.69 0.13
N VAL A 64 25.26 -10.09 1.40
CA VAL A 64 24.99 -9.16 2.51
C VAL A 64 26.20 -8.28 2.80
N GLU A 65 27.42 -8.80 2.66
CA GLU A 65 28.65 -8.01 2.72
C GLU A 65 28.68 -6.91 1.64
N GLN A 66 28.24 -7.20 0.40
CA GLN A 66 28.14 -6.20 -0.66
C GLN A 66 26.97 -5.21 -0.45
N GLN A 67 25.81 -5.68 0.04
CA GLN A 67 24.70 -4.81 0.44
C GLN A 67 25.13 -3.79 1.50
N ILE A 68 25.88 -4.22 2.53
CA ILE A 68 26.45 -3.33 3.57
C ILE A 68 27.43 -2.32 2.96
N LYS A 69 28.38 -2.77 2.12
CA LYS A 69 29.33 -1.86 1.45
C LYS A 69 28.64 -0.78 0.63
N LEU A 70 27.56 -1.12 -0.09
CA LEU A 70 26.80 -0.17 -0.86
C LEU A 70 25.99 0.79 0.04
N ILE A 71 25.38 0.29 1.11
CA ILE A 71 24.69 1.12 2.12
C ILE A 71 25.63 2.14 2.75
N ASN A 72 26.80 1.71 3.22
CA ASN A 72 27.78 2.57 3.87
C ASN A 72 28.35 3.62 2.91
N LYS A 73 28.57 3.26 1.63
CA LYS A 73 29.05 4.18 0.58
C LYS A 73 28.15 5.40 0.39
N TYR A 74 26.84 5.24 0.59
CA TYR A 74 25.86 6.33 0.45
C TYR A 74 25.37 6.89 1.80
N ASP A 75 25.86 6.38 2.92
CA ASP A 75 25.42 6.77 4.27
C ASP A 75 23.89 6.68 4.42
N PHE A 76 23.32 5.54 4.04
CA PHE A 76 21.88 5.29 4.04
C PHE A 76 21.42 4.53 5.30
N PRO A 77 20.37 4.98 6.01
CA PRO A 77 19.68 4.13 6.99
C PRO A 77 18.94 3.01 6.26
N ALA A 78 19.22 1.76 6.65
CA ALA A 78 18.59 0.57 6.11
C ALA A 78 18.30 -0.45 7.20
N THR A 79 17.43 -1.41 6.89
CA THR A 79 16.93 -2.42 7.82
C THR A 79 17.34 -3.81 7.33
N PHE A 80 18.12 -4.53 8.12
CA PHE A 80 18.54 -5.91 7.83
C PHE A 80 17.70 -6.87 8.70
N LEU A 81 16.76 -7.56 8.07
CA LEU A 81 15.81 -8.46 8.74
C LEU A 81 16.30 -9.91 8.66
N PHE A 82 16.54 -10.53 9.81
CA PHE A 82 17.16 -11.86 9.89
C PHE A 82 16.19 -13.02 10.06
N GLN A 83 16.36 -14.09 9.28
CA GLN A 83 15.86 -15.42 9.65
C GLN A 83 16.65 -15.94 10.85
N TYR A 84 16.04 -16.84 11.62
CA TYR A 84 16.66 -17.38 12.84
C TYR A 84 17.99 -18.12 12.58
N ASP A 85 18.16 -18.73 11.41
CA ASP A 85 19.38 -19.47 11.05
C ASP A 85 20.57 -18.54 10.76
N ALA A 86 20.34 -17.45 10.01
CA ALA A 86 21.34 -16.40 9.80
C ALA A 86 21.61 -15.61 11.09
N LEU A 87 20.58 -15.39 11.92
CA LEU A 87 20.71 -14.75 13.24
C LEU A 87 21.70 -15.52 14.13
N ILE A 88 21.62 -16.85 14.20
CA ILE A 88 22.49 -17.64 15.07
C ILE A 88 23.90 -17.88 14.51
N ASN A 89 24.15 -17.61 13.23
CA ASN A 89 25.46 -17.83 12.62
C ASN A 89 26.47 -16.75 13.06
N PRO A 90 27.61 -17.13 13.70
CA PRO A 90 28.64 -16.19 14.12
C PRO A 90 29.19 -15.31 13.00
N LYS A 91 29.24 -15.78 11.74
CA LYS A 91 29.74 -14.99 10.60
C LYS A 91 28.89 -13.76 10.31
N TYR A 92 27.56 -13.91 10.33
CA TYR A 92 26.64 -12.80 10.14
C TYR A 92 26.67 -11.84 11.35
N GLN A 93 26.79 -12.38 12.56
CA GLN A 93 26.95 -11.56 13.77
C GLN A 93 28.26 -10.76 13.76
N GLU A 94 29.37 -11.35 13.28
CA GLU A 94 30.67 -10.70 13.14
C GLU A 94 30.62 -9.61 12.06
N LEU A 95 30.06 -9.91 10.89
CA LEU A 95 29.84 -8.96 9.80
C LEU A 95 29.02 -7.74 10.27
N MET A 96 27.86 -7.97 10.87
CA MET A 96 26.99 -6.89 11.34
C MET A 96 27.56 -6.07 12.49
N LYS A 97 28.43 -6.66 13.35
CA LYS A 97 29.06 -5.95 14.48
C LYS A 97 30.36 -5.21 14.11
N LYS A 98 30.86 -5.37 12.89
CA LYS A 98 32.08 -4.72 12.40
C LYS A 98 31.80 -3.72 11.28
N GLU A 99 30.94 -4.10 10.34
CA GLU A 99 30.81 -3.40 9.06
C GLU A 99 29.48 -2.64 8.91
N LEU A 100 28.44 -2.90 9.71
CA LEU A 100 27.15 -2.17 9.58
C LEU A 100 27.21 -0.81 10.30
N ASN A 101 26.80 0.26 9.61
CA ASN A 101 26.71 1.61 10.19
C ASN A 101 25.68 1.70 11.35
N ASP A 102 26.02 2.46 12.41
CA ASP A 102 25.22 2.62 13.64
C ASP A 102 23.77 3.13 13.45
N HIS A 103 23.47 3.79 12.33
CA HIS A 103 22.14 4.31 12.00
C HIS A 103 21.29 3.34 11.14
N CYS A 104 21.79 2.13 10.89
CA CYS A 104 21.01 1.03 10.34
C CYS A 104 20.34 0.20 11.44
N GLU A 105 19.25 -0.48 11.10
CA GLU A 105 18.52 -1.37 11.99
C GLU A 105 18.83 -2.84 11.69
N ILE A 106 18.98 -3.64 12.75
CA ILE A 106 18.90 -5.10 12.68
C ILE A 106 17.55 -5.52 13.27
N GLY A 107 16.76 -6.26 12.50
CA GLY A 107 15.42 -6.73 12.88
C GLY A 107 15.20 -8.21 12.59
N ALA A 108 13.93 -8.63 12.53
CA ALA A 108 13.55 -10.02 12.28
C ALA A 108 12.87 -10.22 10.92
N TRP A 109 13.28 -11.26 10.21
CA TRP A 109 12.57 -11.78 9.05
C TRP A 109 11.87 -13.08 9.40
N TRP A 110 10.53 -13.04 9.36
CA TRP A 110 9.67 -14.04 9.95
C TRP A 110 9.26 -15.11 8.92
N GLU A 111 10.26 -15.83 8.44
CA GLU A 111 10.14 -17.14 7.81
C GLU A 111 10.74 -18.19 8.77
N ILE A 112 10.09 -19.33 8.90
CA ILE A 112 10.38 -20.36 9.90
C ILE A 112 11.31 -21.43 9.32
N THR A 113 12.50 -21.55 9.91
CA THR A 113 13.56 -22.48 9.48
C THR A 113 13.70 -23.68 10.42
N GLN A 114 14.41 -24.72 9.98
CA GLN A 114 14.67 -25.91 10.80
C GLN A 114 15.33 -25.56 12.16
N PRO A 115 16.41 -24.75 12.22
CA PRO A 115 17.02 -24.39 13.51
C PRO A 115 16.08 -23.62 14.44
N HIS A 116 15.10 -22.89 13.89
CA HIS A 116 14.10 -22.14 14.67
C HIS A 116 13.14 -23.07 15.39
N VAL A 117 12.55 -24.03 14.66
CA VAL A 117 11.60 -24.97 15.26
C VAL A 117 12.29 -25.93 16.23
N GLU A 118 13.51 -26.36 15.93
CA GLU A 118 14.27 -27.27 16.78
C GLU A 118 14.71 -26.59 18.08
N ALA A 119 15.12 -25.32 18.03
CA ALA A 119 15.34 -24.51 19.23
C ALA A 119 14.04 -24.27 20.03
N ALA A 120 12.89 -24.17 19.34
CA ALA A 120 11.57 -24.19 19.97
C ALA A 120 11.09 -25.59 20.39
N GLY A 121 11.89 -26.66 20.24
CA GLY A 121 11.49 -28.03 20.60
C GLY A 121 10.25 -28.54 19.85
N ILE A 122 10.02 -28.02 18.63
CA ILE A 122 8.96 -28.39 17.70
C ILE A 122 9.61 -29.23 16.60
N LYS A 123 8.95 -30.32 16.16
CA LYS A 123 9.50 -31.19 15.12
C LYS A 123 9.49 -30.47 13.76
N TRP A 124 10.65 -30.42 13.09
CA TRP A 124 10.72 -29.96 11.69
C TRP A 124 9.94 -30.87 10.73
N ARG A 125 9.43 -30.27 9.65
CA ARG A 125 8.50 -30.89 8.69
C ARG A 125 8.96 -30.80 7.24
N GLY A 126 10.02 -30.04 6.95
CA GLY A 126 10.53 -29.83 5.59
C GLY A 126 11.58 -30.86 5.18
N GLU A 127 11.76 -31.00 3.87
CA GLU A 127 12.77 -31.82 3.19
C GLU A 127 14.18 -31.20 3.21
N HIS A 128 14.29 -29.90 3.48
CA HIS A 128 15.52 -29.12 3.58
C HIS A 128 15.48 -28.21 4.82
N ALA A 129 16.60 -27.58 5.20
CA ALA A 129 16.67 -26.72 6.40
C ALA A 129 15.83 -25.43 6.30
N TRP A 130 15.55 -24.98 5.08
CA TRP A 130 14.52 -24.01 4.73
C TRP A 130 13.74 -24.54 3.51
N VAL A 131 12.42 -24.33 3.49
CA VAL A 131 11.51 -24.71 2.40
C VAL A 131 10.44 -23.61 2.20
N SER A 132 9.88 -23.49 0.99
CA SER A 132 8.84 -22.49 0.67
C SER A 132 7.39 -22.95 0.91
N HIS A 133 7.15 -24.21 1.33
CA HIS A 133 5.79 -24.70 1.60
C HIS A 133 5.11 -23.88 2.70
N ALA A 134 3.97 -23.24 2.41
CA ALA A 134 3.43 -22.20 3.28
C ALA A 134 3.11 -22.68 4.71
N ASN A 135 2.66 -23.93 4.87
CA ASN A 135 2.42 -24.58 6.17
C ASN A 135 3.68 -24.94 6.97
N ILE A 136 4.87 -24.69 6.43
CA ILE A 136 6.17 -24.89 7.10
C ILE A 136 6.91 -23.54 7.20
N ALA A 137 6.92 -22.75 6.13
CA ALA A 137 7.60 -21.45 6.06
C ALA A 137 6.98 -20.36 6.96
N PHE A 138 5.67 -20.40 7.24
CA PHE A 138 4.96 -19.33 7.95
C PHE A 138 4.29 -19.81 9.25
N THR A 139 4.20 -18.94 10.26
CA THR A 139 3.58 -19.25 11.56
C THR A 139 2.13 -19.70 11.46
N THR A 140 1.41 -19.27 10.42
CA THR A 140 0.08 -19.76 10.06
C THR A 140 -0.01 -21.29 9.92
N GLY A 141 1.09 -21.96 9.57
CA GLY A 141 1.23 -23.42 9.52
C GLY A 141 1.43 -24.13 10.86
N TYR A 142 1.46 -23.37 11.96
CA TYR A 142 1.64 -23.83 13.35
C TYR A 142 0.42 -23.43 14.20
N SER A 143 0.21 -24.10 15.34
CA SER A 143 -0.86 -23.73 16.28
C SER A 143 -0.49 -22.47 17.08
N PRO A 144 -1.45 -21.69 17.61
CA PRO A 144 -1.15 -20.44 18.34
C PRO A 144 -0.07 -20.57 19.44
N LYS A 145 -0.09 -21.66 20.22
CA LYS A 145 0.93 -21.93 21.25
C LYS A 145 2.32 -22.24 20.70
N GLU A 146 2.41 -22.83 19.51
CA GLU A 146 3.67 -23.02 18.80
C GLU A 146 4.19 -21.70 18.24
N ARG A 147 3.31 -20.81 17.75
CA ARG A 147 3.67 -19.46 17.31
C ARG A 147 4.25 -18.64 18.47
N GLU A 148 3.57 -18.62 19.61
CA GLU A 148 4.05 -18.00 20.86
C GLU A 148 5.45 -18.50 21.21
N LYS A 149 5.68 -19.82 21.21
CA LYS A 149 6.98 -20.41 21.52
C LYS A 149 8.08 -20.10 20.50
N LEU A 150 7.72 -19.98 19.21
CA LEU A 150 8.64 -19.55 18.16
C LEU A 150 9.05 -18.07 18.34
N VAL A 151 8.11 -17.20 18.71
CA VAL A 151 8.39 -15.79 19.08
C VAL A 151 9.34 -15.74 20.27
N ASP A 152 9.03 -16.45 21.35
CA ASP A 152 9.85 -16.45 22.57
C ASP A 152 11.31 -16.81 22.29
N VAL A 153 11.53 -17.94 21.59
CA VAL A 153 12.87 -18.43 21.26
C VAL A 153 13.63 -17.47 20.33
N TYR A 154 12.95 -16.86 19.34
CA TYR A 154 13.60 -15.86 18.49
C TYR A 154 14.00 -14.63 19.30
N MET A 155 13.08 -14.09 20.10
CA MET A 155 13.27 -12.85 20.85
C MET A 155 14.36 -13.00 21.93
N GLU A 156 14.37 -14.11 22.65
CA GLU A 156 15.44 -14.47 23.59
C GLU A 156 16.79 -14.63 22.88
N LYS A 157 16.83 -15.32 21.74
CA LYS A 157 18.06 -15.51 20.96
C LYS A 157 18.61 -14.17 20.47
N PHE A 158 17.79 -13.35 19.84
CA PHE A 158 18.16 -12.03 19.34
C PHE A 158 18.71 -11.14 20.47
N LYS A 159 18.03 -11.09 21.61
CA LYS A 159 18.49 -10.35 22.79
C LYS A 159 19.79 -10.88 23.39
N SER A 160 20.03 -12.20 23.33
CA SER A 160 21.32 -12.79 23.75
C SER A 160 22.50 -12.39 22.85
N ILE A 161 22.24 -11.95 21.62
CA ILE A 161 23.25 -11.58 20.62
C ILE A 161 23.47 -10.05 20.57
N TYR A 162 22.39 -9.26 20.66
CA TYR A 162 22.41 -7.80 20.46
C TYR A 162 21.98 -6.98 21.70
N GLY A 163 21.73 -7.61 22.85
CA GLY A 163 21.38 -6.95 24.12
C GLY A 163 19.93 -6.42 24.23
N GLN A 164 19.29 -6.13 23.10
CA GLN A 164 17.89 -5.67 22.99
C GLN A 164 17.03 -6.61 22.14
N TYR A 165 15.70 -6.44 22.17
CA TYR A 165 14.79 -7.12 21.24
C TYR A 165 14.77 -6.41 19.87
N PRO A 166 14.46 -7.10 18.76
CA PRO A 166 14.28 -6.46 17.45
C PRO A 166 13.12 -5.46 17.50
N ARG A 167 13.20 -4.40 16.69
CA ARG A 167 12.21 -3.33 16.67
C ARG A 167 11.24 -3.44 15.51
N SER A 168 11.72 -3.95 14.38
CA SER A 168 10.92 -4.29 13.20
C SER A 168 10.88 -5.79 12.91
N VAL A 169 9.72 -6.28 12.44
CA VAL A 169 9.52 -7.69 12.04
C VAL A 169 8.77 -7.77 10.71
N GLY A 170 9.46 -8.15 9.64
CA GLY A 170 8.86 -8.38 8.32
C GLY A 170 8.52 -9.86 8.07
N SER A 171 7.56 -10.14 7.19
CA SER A 171 7.27 -11.49 6.69
C SER A 171 6.51 -11.41 5.38
N TRP A 172 6.68 -12.34 4.43
CA TRP A 172 5.75 -12.43 3.30
C TRP A 172 4.30 -12.68 3.75
N PHE A 173 4.08 -13.45 4.83
CA PHE A 173 2.75 -13.87 5.29
C PHE A 173 2.66 -14.00 6.83
N ILE A 174 2.37 -12.88 7.51
CA ILE A 174 2.19 -12.84 8.98
C ILE A 174 0.72 -12.98 9.41
N ASP A 175 0.46 -13.41 10.66
CA ASP A 175 -0.88 -13.55 11.24
C ASP A 175 -1.10 -12.72 12.51
N SER A 176 -2.35 -12.34 12.77
CA SER A 176 -2.72 -11.45 13.86
C SER A 176 -2.34 -11.98 15.25
N HIS A 177 -2.35 -13.31 15.45
CA HIS A 177 -1.98 -13.89 16.75
C HIS A 177 -0.48 -13.71 17.00
N THR A 178 0.34 -14.08 16.01
CA THR A 178 1.79 -13.87 16.06
C THR A 178 2.16 -12.39 16.22
N LEU A 179 1.58 -11.51 15.39
CA LEU A 179 1.90 -10.09 15.39
C LEU A 179 1.45 -9.38 16.67
N ALA A 180 0.26 -9.69 17.19
CA ALA A 180 -0.20 -9.15 18.46
C ALA A 180 0.71 -9.59 19.62
N TYR A 181 1.10 -10.87 19.64
CA TYR A 181 1.99 -11.40 20.67
C TYR A 181 3.38 -10.74 20.66
N MET A 182 3.97 -10.49 19.49
CA MET A 182 5.20 -9.71 19.35
C MET A 182 5.04 -8.27 19.84
N ALA A 183 3.94 -7.60 19.45
CA ALA A 183 3.66 -6.22 19.85
C ALA A 183 3.49 -6.08 21.37
N GLU A 184 2.68 -6.95 21.98
CA GLU A 184 2.24 -6.85 23.37
C GLU A 184 3.28 -7.36 24.37
N LYS A 185 4.02 -8.43 24.03
CA LYS A 185 5.01 -9.03 24.93
C LYS A 185 6.43 -8.48 24.73
N TYR A 186 6.79 -8.13 23.49
CA TYR A 186 8.17 -7.75 23.14
C TYR A 186 8.34 -6.29 22.68
N GLY A 187 7.25 -5.56 22.42
CA GLY A 187 7.32 -4.12 22.15
C GLY A 187 7.99 -3.77 20.82
N ILE A 188 7.72 -4.56 19.78
CA ILE A 188 8.05 -4.20 18.40
C ILE A 188 7.25 -2.95 17.98
N VAL A 189 7.76 -2.17 17.03
CA VAL A 189 7.17 -0.88 16.63
C VAL A 189 6.83 -0.79 15.15
N ALA A 190 7.35 -1.70 14.31
CA ALA A 190 7.00 -1.80 12.90
C ALA A 190 6.90 -3.26 12.45
N SER A 191 6.12 -3.50 11.40
CA SER A 191 6.07 -4.77 10.68
C SER A 191 5.93 -4.52 9.17
N SER A 192 6.09 -5.54 8.34
CA SER A 192 5.91 -5.42 6.90
C SER A 192 5.45 -6.72 6.25
N ASN A 193 4.70 -6.63 5.14
CA ASN A 193 4.28 -7.80 4.37
C ASN A 193 4.25 -7.61 2.85
N CYS A 194 4.21 -8.74 2.13
CA CYS A 194 4.25 -8.77 0.66
C CYS A 194 3.10 -7.94 0.06
N LYS A 195 3.36 -7.25 -1.05
CA LYS A 195 2.32 -6.63 -1.91
C LYS A 195 1.24 -7.63 -2.31
N ASP A 196 0.20 -7.14 -2.97
CA ASP A 196 -0.77 -8.02 -3.60
C ASP A 196 -0.10 -8.93 -4.65
N GLN A 197 -0.53 -10.20 -4.63
CA GLN A 197 0.08 -11.30 -5.36
C GLN A 197 -0.89 -12.48 -5.41
N VAL A 198 -1.04 -13.09 -6.58
CA VAL A 198 -1.86 -14.29 -6.78
C VAL A 198 -0.98 -15.46 -7.22
N GLY A 199 -1.08 -16.60 -6.52
CA GLY A 199 -0.59 -17.92 -6.96
C GLY A 199 0.92 -18.19 -6.87
N THR A 200 1.71 -17.21 -6.44
CA THR A 200 3.19 -17.27 -6.40
C THR A 200 3.70 -17.61 -4.99
N ASP A 201 4.81 -18.37 -4.91
CA ASP A 201 5.47 -18.84 -3.68
C ASP A 201 4.59 -19.57 -2.63
N GLY A 202 3.46 -20.13 -3.07
CA GLY A 202 2.56 -20.86 -2.20
C GLY A 202 1.61 -19.95 -1.40
N TYR A 203 1.45 -18.68 -1.77
CA TYR A 203 0.44 -17.82 -1.16
C TYR A 203 -0.24 -16.87 -2.15
N THR A 204 -1.44 -16.46 -1.76
CA THR A 204 -2.19 -15.38 -2.39
C THR A 204 -2.54 -14.35 -1.31
N LEU A 205 -2.25 -13.08 -1.60
CA LEU A 205 -2.71 -11.91 -0.87
C LEU A 205 -3.46 -11.06 -1.90
N TRP A 206 -4.79 -10.98 -1.81
CA TRP A 206 -5.61 -10.25 -2.79
C TRP A 206 -6.74 -9.41 -2.18
N GLY A 207 -6.78 -8.11 -2.48
CA GLY A 207 -7.87 -7.22 -2.06
C GLY A 207 -7.62 -6.39 -0.80
N GLY A 208 -6.53 -6.65 -0.06
CA GLY A 208 -6.17 -5.97 1.20
C GLY A 208 -5.63 -4.54 1.00
N TYR A 209 -5.15 -3.92 2.08
CA TYR A 209 -4.56 -2.57 2.00
C TYR A 209 -3.40 -2.56 0.99
N TRP A 210 -3.42 -1.68 -0.03
CA TRP A 210 -2.62 -1.87 -1.24
C TRP A 210 -1.14 -1.54 -1.06
N ASN A 211 -0.80 -0.27 -0.80
CA ASN A 211 0.55 0.24 -0.54
C ASN A 211 0.58 1.03 0.80
N GLN A 212 1.66 1.76 1.11
CA GLN A 212 1.84 2.52 2.36
C GLN A 212 1.77 1.61 3.60
N ALA A 213 1.08 2.02 4.66
CA ALA A 213 0.99 1.25 5.90
C ALA A 213 -0.33 1.45 6.64
N TYR A 214 -0.69 0.44 7.44
CA TYR A 214 -1.96 0.33 8.17
C TYR A 214 -1.77 -0.38 9.50
N TYR A 215 -2.61 -0.07 10.49
CA TYR A 215 -2.77 -0.90 11.69
C TYR A 215 -3.67 -2.11 11.37
N PRO A 216 -3.14 -3.34 11.47
CA PRO A 216 -3.89 -4.53 11.11
C PRO A 216 -4.94 -4.91 12.17
N SER A 217 -6.00 -5.56 11.72
CA SER A 217 -7.00 -6.13 12.62
C SER A 217 -6.45 -7.30 13.44
N ARG A 218 -6.81 -7.32 14.74
CA ARG A 218 -6.63 -8.45 15.66
C ARG A 218 -7.29 -9.74 15.17
N SER A 219 -8.28 -9.65 14.28
CA SER A 219 -8.93 -10.81 13.64
C SER A 219 -8.24 -11.26 12.35
N ASN A 220 -7.67 -10.34 11.58
CA ASN A 220 -7.12 -10.62 10.25
C ASN A 220 -6.03 -9.60 9.86
N ALA A 221 -4.77 -10.04 9.83
CA ALA A 221 -3.62 -9.14 9.69
C ALA A 221 -3.44 -8.54 8.29
N TYR A 222 -4.25 -8.93 7.31
CA TYR A 222 -4.19 -8.41 5.94
C TYR A 222 -5.15 -7.23 5.69
N MET A 223 -6.02 -6.93 6.64
CA MET A 223 -6.95 -5.80 6.57
C MET A 223 -6.70 -4.83 7.74
N PRO A 224 -6.96 -3.53 7.54
CA PRO A 224 -7.00 -2.58 8.63
C PRO A 224 -8.09 -2.92 9.65
N ALA A 225 -7.86 -2.53 10.90
CA ALA A 225 -8.93 -2.40 11.89
C ALA A 225 -9.71 -1.09 11.65
N GLN A 226 -11.01 -1.10 11.95
CA GLN A 226 -11.85 0.09 11.86
C GLN A 226 -11.76 0.96 13.14
N ASN A 227 -11.13 0.48 14.22
CA ASN A 227 -10.96 1.21 15.49
C ASN A 227 -9.74 0.76 16.29
N GLU A 228 -9.28 1.62 17.21
CA GLU A 228 -8.09 1.39 18.04
C GLU A 228 -8.18 0.14 18.92
N GLN A 229 -9.38 -0.23 19.37
CA GLN A 229 -9.60 -1.38 20.25
C GLN A 229 -9.45 -2.71 19.50
N ALA A 230 -9.84 -2.75 18.22
CA ALA A 230 -9.71 -3.90 17.34
C ALA A 230 -8.35 -4.01 16.63
N GLN A 231 -7.49 -2.98 16.73
CA GLN A 231 -6.20 -2.94 16.03
C GLN A 231 -5.05 -3.53 16.85
N ILE A 232 -4.04 -4.04 16.15
CA ILE A 232 -2.71 -4.24 16.72
C ILE A 232 -1.94 -2.93 16.52
N PRO A 233 -1.39 -2.28 17.57
CA PRO A 233 -0.80 -0.94 17.49
C PRO A 233 0.64 -0.95 16.92
N VAL A 234 0.82 -1.66 15.81
CA VAL A 234 2.05 -1.80 15.04
C VAL A 234 1.69 -1.71 13.55
N PRO A 235 2.16 -0.70 12.80
CA PRO A 235 1.86 -0.59 11.38
C PRO A 235 2.53 -1.72 10.58
N ILE A 236 1.80 -2.25 9.59
CA ILE A 236 2.36 -3.11 8.55
C ILE A 236 2.64 -2.25 7.31
N PHE A 237 3.91 -2.13 6.94
CA PHE A 237 4.36 -1.50 5.69
C PHE A 237 4.28 -2.49 4.50
N ARG A 238 3.80 -2.02 3.35
CA ARG A 238 3.58 -2.82 2.13
C ARG A 238 4.85 -2.87 1.26
N MET A 239 5.38 -4.06 1.01
CA MET A 239 6.71 -4.23 0.42
C MET A 239 6.74 -4.28 -1.13
N LEU A 240 7.96 -4.31 -1.66
CA LEU A 240 8.34 -4.53 -3.06
C LEU A 240 8.08 -3.37 -4.05
N GLY A 241 7.31 -2.34 -3.70
CA GLY A 241 7.12 -1.17 -4.58
C GLY A 241 6.40 -1.54 -5.89
N SER A 242 5.16 -2.02 -5.77
CA SER A 242 4.29 -2.44 -6.88
C SER A 242 4.08 -1.32 -7.91
N ASP A 243 4.21 -1.63 -9.21
CA ASP A 243 3.81 -0.72 -10.29
C ASP A 243 2.33 -0.29 -10.12
N PRO A 244 2.01 1.03 -9.99
CA PRO A 244 0.64 1.49 -9.77
C PRO A 244 -0.29 1.25 -10.97
N ILE A 245 0.26 1.24 -12.20
CA ILE A 245 -0.51 1.03 -13.43
C ILE A 245 -0.51 -0.45 -13.82
N TYR A 246 0.65 -1.10 -13.93
CA TYR A 246 0.79 -2.37 -14.65
C TYR A 246 0.77 -3.63 -13.78
N GLN A 247 1.11 -3.57 -12.48
CA GLN A 247 1.14 -4.77 -11.63
C GLN A 247 -0.26 -5.37 -11.42
N TYR A 248 -1.34 -4.61 -11.58
CA TYR A 248 -2.70 -5.13 -11.36
C TYR A 248 -3.09 -6.18 -12.42
N ASP A 249 -3.09 -5.79 -13.70
CA ASP A 249 -3.52 -6.65 -14.81
C ASP A 249 -2.40 -7.60 -15.35
N THR A 250 -1.22 -7.66 -14.72
CA THR A 250 -0.09 -8.48 -15.24
C THR A 250 -0.26 -9.98 -14.95
N GLY A 251 -0.27 -10.82 -15.98
CA GLY A 251 -0.62 -12.24 -15.86
C GLY A 251 -2.12 -12.50 -15.69
N LEU A 252 -2.98 -11.52 -16.01
CA LEU A 252 -4.44 -11.69 -16.03
C LEU A 252 -4.84 -12.87 -16.93
N GLY A 253 -5.79 -13.68 -16.45
CA GLY A 253 -6.20 -14.95 -17.06
C GLY A 253 -5.25 -16.14 -16.81
N GLN A 254 -4.12 -15.94 -16.11
CA GLN A 254 -3.19 -17.02 -15.73
C GLN A 254 -3.36 -17.42 -14.26
N SER A 255 -2.80 -18.58 -13.88
CA SER A 255 -2.83 -19.10 -12.50
C SER A 255 -1.88 -18.38 -11.53
N ARG A 256 -1.09 -17.42 -12.03
CA ARG A 256 -0.17 -16.57 -11.26
C ARG A 256 -0.13 -15.17 -11.82
N GLN A 257 -0.05 -14.18 -10.93
CA GLN A 257 0.25 -12.80 -11.32
C GLN A 257 1.75 -12.69 -11.67
N GLY A 258 2.07 -11.85 -12.65
CA GLY A 258 3.46 -11.45 -12.94
C GLY A 258 4.03 -10.53 -11.85
N VAL A 259 5.28 -10.08 -12.03
CA VAL A 259 5.95 -9.14 -11.12
C VAL A 259 6.53 -7.96 -11.89
N ILE A 260 6.10 -6.75 -11.52
CA ILE A 260 6.57 -5.45 -11.98
C ILE A 260 6.70 -4.61 -10.70
N SER A 261 7.94 -4.46 -10.22
CA SER A 261 8.23 -4.03 -8.85
C SER A 261 9.58 -3.29 -8.77
N LEU A 262 9.83 -2.59 -7.66
CA LEU A 262 11.10 -1.89 -7.39
C LEU A 262 12.26 -2.85 -7.04
N GLU A 263 12.03 -4.17 -7.05
CA GLU A 263 13.04 -5.16 -6.74
C GLU A 263 14.19 -5.14 -7.79
N PRO A 264 15.45 -4.93 -7.38
CA PRO A 264 16.60 -4.67 -8.27
C PRO A 264 17.03 -5.85 -9.16
N VAL A 265 16.22 -6.91 -9.22
CA VAL A 265 16.47 -8.19 -9.89
C VAL A 265 15.65 -8.37 -11.18
N TYR A 266 14.64 -7.53 -11.43
CA TYR A 266 13.78 -7.63 -12.61
C TYR A 266 14.23 -6.69 -13.76
N PRO A 267 14.70 -7.23 -14.91
CA PRO A 267 15.22 -6.43 -16.03
C PRO A 267 14.24 -5.44 -16.68
N GLU A 268 12.94 -5.63 -16.48
CA GLU A 268 11.87 -4.81 -17.07
C GLU A 268 11.16 -3.90 -16.04
N SER A 269 11.67 -3.84 -14.79
CA SER A 269 11.17 -2.90 -13.76
C SER A 269 12.30 -2.43 -12.84
N GLY A 270 12.49 -3.01 -11.64
CA GLY A 270 13.42 -2.48 -10.64
C GLY A 270 14.90 -2.47 -11.04
N MET A 271 15.32 -3.22 -12.06
CA MET A 271 16.66 -3.14 -12.66
C MET A 271 16.75 -2.18 -13.87
N ASP A 272 15.61 -1.74 -14.44
CA ASP A 272 15.58 -0.74 -15.52
C ASP A 272 15.53 0.69 -15.00
N LYS A 273 16.26 1.58 -15.66
CA LYS A 273 16.35 2.99 -15.26
C LYS A 273 15.12 3.80 -15.68
N LYS A 274 14.52 3.58 -16.87
CA LYS A 274 13.32 4.33 -17.29
C LYS A 274 12.17 4.04 -16.32
N TRP A 275 12.00 2.77 -15.96
CA TRP A 275 10.98 2.32 -15.01
C TRP A 275 11.23 2.86 -13.59
N VAL A 276 12.46 2.78 -13.05
CA VAL A 276 12.73 3.33 -11.70
C VAL A 276 12.56 4.84 -11.64
N GLU A 277 12.93 5.60 -12.69
CA GLU A 277 12.69 7.05 -12.75
C GLU A 277 11.19 7.39 -12.83
N TYR A 278 10.39 6.62 -13.59
CA TYR A 278 8.93 6.70 -13.61
C TYR A 278 8.30 6.36 -12.24
N PHE A 279 8.73 5.28 -11.60
CA PHE A 279 8.20 4.87 -10.31
C PHE A 279 8.49 5.94 -9.24
N LEU A 280 9.73 6.47 -9.21
CA LEU A 280 10.10 7.58 -8.31
C LEU A 280 9.35 8.88 -8.61
N GLU A 281 8.95 9.14 -9.85
CA GLU A 281 8.05 10.26 -10.20
C GLU A 281 6.73 10.14 -9.42
N SER A 282 6.11 8.96 -9.44
CA SER A 282 4.86 8.66 -8.71
C SER A 282 4.98 8.69 -7.18
N ILE A 283 6.16 8.40 -6.64
CA ILE A 283 6.43 8.51 -5.19
C ILE A 283 6.64 9.96 -4.78
N VAL A 284 7.28 10.77 -5.62
CA VAL A 284 7.79 12.09 -5.22
C VAL A 284 6.83 13.23 -5.55
N ASN A 285 6.44 13.40 -6.82
CA ASN A 285 5.77 14.62 -7.28
C ASN A 285 4.24 14.52 -7.34
N GLN A 286 3.68 13.31 -7.23
CA GLN A 286 2.25 13.08 -7.43
C GLN A 286 1.44 13.18 -6.12
N PRO A 287 0.16 13.62 -6.16
CA PRO A 287 -0.73 13.70 -5.00
C PRO A 287 -0.82 12.38 -4.22
N SER A 288 -0.63 12.44 -2.90
CA SER A 288 -0.57 11.27 -2.01
C SER A 288 -0.91 11.62 -0.56
N LEU A 289 -2.15 11.31 -0.17
CA LEU A 289 -2.70 11.54 1.18
C LEU A 289 -1.84 10.92 2.28
N ALA A 290 -1.72 11.67 3.39
CA ALA A 290 -0.95 11.40 4.60
C ALA A 290 0.57 11.20 4.42
N PHE A 291 1.02 10.35 3.50
CA PHE A 291 2.41 10.13 3.11
C PHE A 291 2.48 9.25 1.86
N ASN A 292 3.60 9.30 1.11
CA ASN A 292 3.88 8.34 0.04
C ASN A 292 5.00 7.37 0.48
N TYR A 293 5.01 6.15 -0.07
CA TYR A 293 5.85 5.07 0.44
C TYR A 293 6.29 4.07 -0.62
N ALA A 294 7.57 3.66 -0.53
CA ALA A 294 8.08 2.46 -1.17
C ALA A 294 9.07 1.70 -0.26
N GLN A 295 9.20 0.39 -0.50
CA GLN A 295 10.32 -0.40 0.01
C GLN A 295 11.28 -0.74 -1.14
N ALA A 296 12.58 -0.55 -0.90
CA ALA A 296 13.68 -0.94 -1.78
C ALA A 296 14.66 -1.86 -1.03
N GLY A 297 15.69 -2.39 -1.69
CA GLY A 297 16.49 -3.50 -1.15
C GLY A 297 15.91 -4.88 -1.49
N GLN A 298 16.63 -5.96 -1.23
CA GLN A 298 16.28 -7.31 -1.70
C GLN A 298 16.67 -8.42 -0.71
N GLU A 299 16.02 -9.59 -0.83
CA GLU A 299 16.48 -10.79 -0.13
C GLU A 299 17.81 -11.31 -0.69
N ASN A 300 18.70 -11.78 0.20
CA ASN A 300 20.05 -12.22 -0.19
C ASN A 300 20.08 -13.50 -1.05
N SER A 301 18.97 -14.25 -1.13
CA SER A 301 18.81 -15.45 -1.97
C SER A 301 18.89 -15.19 -3.48
N PHE A 302 18.63 -13.97 -3.96
CA PHE A 302 18.86 -13.60 -5.37
C PHE A 302 20.35 -13.45 -5.71
N THR A 303 21.22 -13.43 -4.70
CA THR A 303 22.68 -13.20 -4.78
C THR A 303 23.09 -11.83 -5.34
N TRP A 304 24.32 -11.41 -5.04
CA TRP A 304 24.86 -10.13 -5.52
C TRP A 304 24.87 -10.03 -7.05
N GLU A 305 25.23 -11.10 -7.76
CA GLU A 305 25.23 -11.15 -9.23
C GLU A 305 23.85 -10.80 -9.83
N GLY A 306 22.77 -11.24 -9.19
CA GLY A 306 21.40 -10.96 -9.62
C GLY A 306 20.92 -9.53 -9.33
N MET A 307 21.40 -8.89 -8.26
CA MET A 307 20.88 -7.59 -7.78
C MET A 307 21.83 -6.39 -7.99
N GLN A 308 23.13 -6.61 -8.24
CA GLN A 308 24.15 -5.56 -8.27
C GLN A 308 23.75 -4.39 -9.19
N LYS A 309 23.37 -4.70 -10.43
CA LYS A 309 23.04 -3.70 -11.45
C LYS A 309 21.87 -2.81 -11.05
N GLY A 310 20.83 -3.39 -10.46
CA GLY A 310 19.67 -2.64 -9.98
C GLY A 310 20.04 -1.77 -8.78
N LEU A 311 20.71 -2.33 -7.77
CA LEU A 311 21.10 -1.57 -6.57
C LEU A 311 22.08 -0.43 -6.87
N GLU A 312 23.12 -0.68 -7.68
CA GLU A 312 24.10 0.34 -8.09
C GLU A 312 23.49 1.46 -8.97
N MET A 313 22.36 1.19 -9.64
CA MET A 313 21.58 2.18 -10.39
C MET A 313 20.58 2.95 -9.50
N GLN A 314 19.86 2.25 -8.63
CA GLN A 314 18.87 2.81 -7.72
C GLN A 314 19.47 3.77 -6.68
N PHE A 315 20.59 3.39 -6.05
CA PHE A 315 21.15 4.14 -4.92
C PHE A 315 21.57 5.58 -5.29
N PRO A 316 22.25 5.85 -6.44
CA PRO A 316 22.46 7.21 -6.94
C PRO A 316 21.17 8.04 -7.10
N LEU A 317 20.08 7.43 -7.57
CA LEU A 317 18.80 8.13 -7.75
C LEU A 317 18.20 8.51 -6.38
N PHE A 318 18.14 7.56 -5.44
CA PHE A 318 17.66 7.79 -4.08
C PHE A 318 18.50 8.87 -3.36
N ASP A 319 19.83 8.82 -3.49
CA ASP A 319 20.72 9.80 -2.87
C ASP A 319 20.53 11.21 -3.46
N SER A 320 20.31 11.32 -4.78
CA SER A 320 20.02 12.61 -5.41
C SER A 320 18.72 13.23 -4.91
N LEU A 321 17.66 12.43 -4.73
CA LEU A 321 16.37 12.87 -4.20
C LEU A 321 16.45 13.22 -2.71
N ARG A 322 17.16 12.40 -1.91
CA ARG A 322 17.42 12.68 -0.49
C ARG A 322 18.15 14.01 -0.30
N LYS A 323 19.19 14.27 -1.10
CA LYS A 323 20.01 15.50 -1.01
C LYS A 323 19.27 16.79 -1.34
N VAL A 324 18.13 16.71 -2.04
CA VAL A 324 17.21 17.83 -2.26
C VAL A 324 15.94 17.76 -1.40
N ASN A 325 15.94 16.93 -0.35
CA ASN A 325 14.83 16.67 0.58
C ASN A 325 13.53 16.16 -0.06
N LYS A 326 13.58 15.62 -1.29
CA LYS A 326 12.42 15.06 -2.01
C LYS A 326 12.00 13.67 -1.53
N ILE A 327 12.86 12.97 -0.80
CA ILE A 327 12.52 11.75 -0.04
C ILE A 327 13.21 11.74 1.32
N ARG A 328 12.59 11.06 2.29
CA ARG A 328 13.24 10.54 3.50
C ARG A 328 13.66 9.09 3.22
N ILE A 329 14.91 8.74 3.47
CA ILE A 329 15.35 7.34 3.54
C ILE A 329 15.40 6.98 5.02
N GLU A 330 14.78 5.86 5.42
CA GLU A 330 14.56 5.52 6.83
C GLU A 330 14.71 4.03 7.14
N THR A 331 15.02 3.71 8.40
CA THR A 331 14.80 2.35 8.94
C THR A 331 13.31 2.11 9.22
N MET A 332 12.90 0.84 9.23
CA MET A 332 11.52 0.49 9.57
C MET A 332 11.13 0.92 11.00
N GLU A 333 12.04 0.86 11.97
CA GLU A 333 11.82 1.38 13.32
C GLU A 333 11.52 2.89 13.31
N THR A 334 12.22 3.66 12.47
CA THR A 334 12.00 5.10 12.33
C THR A 334 10.62 5.39 11.75
N SER A 335 10.27 4.76 10.63
CA SER A 335 8.96 4.96 9.99
C SER A 335 7.81 4.43 10.85
N GLY A 336 7.98 3.33 11.59
CA GLY A 336 6.98 2.78 12.49
C GLY A 336 6.73 3.61 13.75
N LYS A 337 7.78 4.23 14.33
CA LYS A 337 7.62 5.25 15.39
C LYS A 337 6.90 6.48 14.85
N TRP A 338 7.38 7.03 13.74
CA TRP A 338 6.78 8.19 13.09
C TRP A 338 5.27 7.98 12.84
N PHE A 339 4.88 6.87 12.20
CA PHE A 339 3.48 6.54 11.94
C PHE A 339 2.64 6.47 13.23
N ARG A 340 3.21 5.90 14.31
CA ARG A 340 2.56 5.80 15.63
C ARG A 340 2.46 7.10 16.41
N GLU A 341 3.31 8.07 16.10
CA GLU A 341 3.27 9.42 16.67
C GLU A 341 2.27 10.32 15.93
N HIS A 342 1.93 10.00 14.67
CA HIS A 342 1.09 10.83 13.80
C HIS A 342 -0.35 10.30 13.62
N PHE A 343 -0.57 8.98 13.71
CA PHE A 343 -1.88 8.37 13.45
C PHE A 343 -2.28 7.40 14.57
N SER A 344 -3.47 7.60 15.18
CA SER A 344 -3.98 6.67 16.21
C SER A 344 -4.73 5.48 15.60
N VAL A 345 -5.41 5.67 14.46
CA VAL A 345 -5.97 4.63 13.58
C VAL A 345 -5.30 4.68 12.20
N THR A 346 -5.57 3.70 11.33
CA THR A 346 -5.08 3.71 9.94
C THR A 346 -5.64 4.93 9.21
N PRO A 347 -4.80 5.85 8.69
CA PRO A 347 -5.26 7.01 7.93
C PRO A 347 -5.80 6.60 6.55
N ALA A 348 -6.50 7.50 5.87
CA ALA A 348 -6.67 7.39 4.43
C ALA A 348 -5.32 7.69 3.73
N THR A 349 -4.94 6.89 2.74
CA THR A 349 -3.72 7.07 1.96
C THR A 349 -3.99 6.92 0.46
N ALA A 350 -3.22 7.62 -0.36
CA ALA A 350 -3.35 7.56 -1.82
C ALA A 350 -2.00 7.44 -2.52
N VAL A 351 -1.97 6.79 -3.68
CA VAL A 351 -0.83 6.77 -4.60
C VAL A 351 -1.35 7.09 -6.01
N THR A 352 -0.78 8.12 -6.61
CA THR A 352 -1.23 8.69 -7.89
C THR A 352 -0.13 8.53 -8.93
N THR A 353 -0.49 8.26 -10.17
CA THR A 353 0.45 8.14 -11.29
C THR A 353 -0.21 8.68 -12.55
N LEU A 354 0.22 9.87 -12.96
CA LEU A 354 -0.31 10.60 -14.13
C LEU A 354 0.65 10.58 -15.34
N SER A 355 1.78 9.89 -15.20
CA SER A 355 2.76 9.57 -16.25
C SER A 355 2.66 8.09 -16.63
N ASP A 356 3.21 7.70 -17.79
CA ASP A 356 3.17 6.32 -18.29
C ASP A 356 4.55 5.90 -18.83
N VAL A 357 5.15 4.85 -18.25
CA VAL A 357 6.45 4.31 -18.67
C VAL A 357 6.43 3.62 -20.04
N ARG A 358 5.26 3.20 -20.53
CA ARG A 358 5.10 2.51 -21.83
C ARG A 358 4.54 3.39 -22.92
N ASP A 359 4.22 4.64 -22.59
CA ASP A 359 3.63 5.62 -23.51
C ASP A 359 2.28 5.11 -24.12
N GLU A 360 1.55 4.25 -23.41
CA GLU A 360 0.23 3.70 -23.78
C GLU A 360 -0.94 4.65 -23.46
N GLY A 361 -0.68 5.76 -22.77
CA GLY A 361 -1.70 6.75 -22.36
C GLY A 361 -2.45 6.35 -21.09
N ARG A 362 -1.83 5.58 -20.19
CA ARG A 362 -2.43 5.17 -18.91
C ARG A 362 -2.11 6.10 -17.76
N LYS A 363 -3.09 6.24 -16.86
CA LYS A 363 -2.96 6.95 -15.58
C LYS A 363 -3.72 6.16 -14.51
N SER A 364 -3.25 6.15 -13.27
CA SER A 364 -3.91 5.39 -12.20
C SER A 364 -3.89 6.11 -10.85
N VAL A 365 -4.94 5.87 -10.06
CA VAL A 365 -5.11 6.38 -8.71
C VAL A 365 -5.55 5.25 -7.80
N TRP A 366 -4.70 4.90 -6.84
CA TRP A 366 -5.02 4.01 -5.72
C TRP A 366 -5.42 4.87 -4.51
N PHE A 367 -6.56 4.55 -3.90
CA PHE A 367 -6.99 5.09 -2.62
C PHE A 367 -7.24 3.94 -1.64
N ASN A 368 -6.83 4.11 -0.38
CA ASN A 368 -7.01 3.16 0.70
C ASN A 368 -7.50 3.90 1.95
N SER A 369 -8.34 3.26 2.74
CA SER A 369 -8.76 3.71 4.08
C SER A 369 -8.90 2.52 5.02
N ARG A 370 -9.30 2.76 6.27
CA ARG A 370 -9.66 1.66 7.19
C ARG A 370 -10.95 0.91 6.83
N TYR A 371 -11.74 1.40 5.86
CA TYR A 371 -13.02 0.79 5.44
C TYR A 371 -12.98 0.16 4.05
N TYR A 372 -12.18 0.68 3.12
CA TYR A 372 -12.08 0.12 1.76
C TYR A 372 -10.78 0.48 1.06
N ARG A 373 -10.53 -0.16 -0.08
CA ARG A 373 -9.63 0.34 -1.13
C ARG A 373 -10.39 0.51 -2.44
N THR A 374 -9.86 1.33 -3.32
CA THR A 374 -10.31 1.44 -4.71
C THR A 374 -9.16 1.79 -5.64
N ASN A 375 -9.23 1.33 -6.89
CA ASN A 375 -8.34 1.78 -7.96
C ASN A 375 -9.10 2.20 -9.21
N ILE A 376 -8.77 3.40 -9.68
CA ILE A 376 -9.11 3.86 -11.02
C ILE A 376 -7.93 3.59 -11.95
N LEU A 377 -8.24 3.04 -13.13
CA LEU A 377 -7.44 3.15 -14.33
C LEU A 377 -8.15 4.11 -15.29
N TRP A 378 -7.42 5.12 -15.74
CA TRP A 378 -7.75 5.93 -16.92
C TRP A 378 -6.87 5.39 -18.06
N ASP A 379 -7.49 4.82 -19.09
CA ASP A 379 -6.85 4.09 -20.19
C ASP A 379 -7.26 4.81 -21.50
N ASP A 380 -6.42 5.72 -22.00
CA ASP A 380 -6.73 6.64 -23.11
C ASP A 380 -8.15 7.25 -23.01
N GLY A 381 -8.38 8.13 -22.04
CA GLY A 381 -9.69 8.80 -21.89
C GLY A 381 -10.87 7.90 -21.47
N ILE A 382 -10.68 6.60 -21.22
CA ILE A 382 -11.71 5.71 -20.66
C ILE A 382 -11.44 5.50 -19.17
N LEU A 383 -12.44 5.80 -18.32
CA LEU A 383 -12.38 5.55 -16.88
C LEU A 383 -12.97 4.17 -16.53
N ARG A 384 -12.15 3.33 -15.91
CA ARG A 384 -12.52 2.03 -15.32
C ARG A 384 -12.08 2.01 -13.85
N PHE A 385 -13.03 1.91 -12.92
CA PHE A 385 -12.71 1.36 -11.60
C PHE A 385 -12.41 -0.12 -11.81
N ARG A 386 -11.15 -0.55 -11.62
CA ARG A 386 -10.77 -1.97 -11.79
C ARG A 386 -10.66 -2.72 -10.47
N ASP A 387 -10.60 -2.01 -9.35
CA ASP A 387 -10.62 -2.60 -8.01
C ASP A 387 -11.50 -1.77 -7.07
N ILE A 388 -12.37 -2.43 -6.31
CA ILE A 388 -13.04 -1.92 -5.11
C ILE A 388 -13.18 -3.10 -4.14
N HIS A 389 -12.52 -3.04 -3.00
CA HIS A 389 -12.63 -4.05 -1.93
C HIS A 389 -12.96 -3.38 -0.60
N LEU A 390 -13.90 -3.95 0.16
CA LEU A 390 -14.27 -3.50 1.50
C LEU A 390 -13.48 -4.25 2.58
N PHE A 391 -13.30 -3.60 3.72
CA PHE A 391 -12.66 -4.15 4.93
C PHE A 391 -13.67 -4.28 6.07
N ASP A 392 -13.62 -5.40 6.79
CA ASP A 392 -14.40 -5.62 8.01
C ASP A 392 -13.58 -6.48 8.98
N GLU A 393 -13.25 -5.92 10.15
CA GLU A 393 -12.49 -6.58 11.22
C GLU A 393 -13.18 -7.83 11.82
N LYS A 394 -14.44 -8.10 11.46
CA LYS A 394 -15.16 -9.33 11.79
C LYS A 394 -14.89 -10.45 10.78
N PHE A 395 -14.38 -10.14 9.57
CA PHE A 395 -13.96 -11.14 8.58
C PHE A 395 -12.58 -11.73 8.96
N ALA A 396 -12.63 -12.58 9.98
CA ALA A 396 -11.47 -13.15 10.64
C ALA A 396 -10.65 -14.10 9.75
N SER A 397 -9.33 -14.05 9.91
CA SER A 397 -8.38 -14.93 9.23
C SER A 397 -8.67 -16.41 9.51
N PRO A 398 -8.66 -17.30 8.48
CA PRO A 398 -8.84 -18.74 8.67
C PRO A 398 -7.72 -19.38 9.52
N TYR A 399 -6.60 -18.67 9.70
CA TYR A 399 -5.43 -19.08 10.48
C TYR A 399 -5.41 -18.51 11.91
N LEU A 400 -6.34 -17.62 12.27
CA LEU A 400 -6.34 -16.92 13.56
C LEU A 400 -6.33 -17.89 14.75
N LYS A 401 -7.24 -18.87 14.76
CA LYS A 401 -7.48 -19.77 15.91
C LYS A 401 -6.90 -21.19 15.73
N LYS A 402 -6.25 -21.48 14.60
CA LYS A 402 -5.78 -22.83 14.23
C LYS A 402 -4.66 -22.79 13.19
N ALA A 403 -3.88 -23.86 13.13
CA ALA A 403 -2.91 -24.08 12.05
C ALA A 403 -3.61 -24.30 10.69
N GLY A 404 -3.09 -23.67 9.64
CA GLY A 404 -3.34 -24.07 8.25
C GLY A 404 -2.64 -25.40 7.94
N LYS A 405 -3.22 -26.20 7.04
CA LYS A 405 -2.73 -27.57 6.75
C LYS A 405 -2.23 -27.78 5.31
N GLY A 406 -2.69 -26.99 4.34
CA GLY A 406 -2.25 -27.08 2.95
C GLY A 406 -0.91 -26.37 2.70
N ASN A 407 -0.24 -26.71 1.61
CA ASN A 407 0.97 -26.04 1.14
C ASN A 407 0.71 -24.63 0.54
N GLN A 408 -0.56 -24.27 0.31
CA GLN A 408 -0.98 -22.94 -0.15
C GLN A 408 -1.79 -22.19 0.92
N PHE A 409 -1.45 -20.92 1.16
CA PHE A 409 -2.18 -20.02 2.06
C PHE A 409 -2.77 -18.79 1.36
N PHE A 410 -3.82 -18.24 1.98
CA PHE A 410 -4.75 -17.32 1.32
C PHE A 410 -5.20 -16.22 2.27
N TYR A 411 -4.89 -14.98 1.91
CA TYR A 411 -5.56 -13.81 2.45
C TYR A 411 -6.35 -13.09 1.37
N TYR A 412 -7.54 -12.66 1.76
CA TYR A 412 -8.46 -11.91 0.90
C TYR A 412 -9.16 -10.81 1.71
N ALA A 413 -9.63 -9.78 1.01
CA ALA A 413 -10.66 -8.85 1.51
C ALA A 413 -12.04 -9.19 0.90
N LEU A 414 -12.96 -8.21 0.85
CA LEU A 414 -14.35 -8.39 0.42
C LEU A 414 -14.63 -7.67 -0.91
N PRO A 415 -14.61 -8.35 -2.08
CA PRO A 415 -14.68 -7.69 -3.39
C PRO A 415 -16.07 -7.10 -3.71
N ILE A 416 -16.08 -5.89 -4.25
CA ILE A 416 -17.22 -5.26 -4.91
C ILE A 416 -16.90 -5.02 -6.40
N VAL A 417 -15.64 -4.75 -6.72
CA VAL A 417 -15.07 -4.83 -8.08
C VAL A 417 -13.71 -5.53 -7.99
N ASP A 418 -13.54 -6.65 -8.70
CA ASP A 418 -12.26 -7.36 -8.82
C ASP A 418 -11.93 -7.61 -10.30
N GLY A 419 -11.30 -6.62 -10.92
CA GLY A 419 -10.92 -6.64 -12.33
C GLY A 419 -9.81 -7.61 -12.67
N PHE A 420 -9.17 -8.27 -11.70
CA PHE A 420 -8.20 -9.34 -11.97
C PHE A 420 -8.89 -10.71 -12.00
N THR A 421 -9.71 -11.04 -11.01
CA THR A 421 -10.34 -12.38 -10.93
C THR A 421 -11.62 -12.53 -11.75
N TRP A 422 -12.25 -11.42 -12.17
CA TRP A 422 -13.49 -11.45 -12.97
C TRP A 422 -13.27 -11.21 -14.49
N SER A 423 -12.01 -11.21 -14.96
CA SER A 423 -11.63 -10.93 -16.36
C SER A 423 -11.06 -12.14 -17.11
N THR A 424 -11.15 -12.13 -18.44
CA THR A 424 -10.26 -12.89 -19.33
C THR A 424 -9.25 -11.95 -20.02
N PRO A 425 -8.19 -12.45 -20.67
CA PRO A 425 -7.25 -11.60 -21.41
C PRO A 425 -7.92 -10.71 -22.48
N GLU A 426 -9.04 -11.18 -23.04
CA GLU A 426 -9.85 -10.52 -24.05
C GLU A 426 -10.98 -9.65 -23.46
N ASP A 427 -11.51 -10.03 -22.29
CA ASP A 427 -12.69 -9.42 -21.67
C ASP A 427 -12.36 -8.88 -20.26
N ARG A 428 -12.10 -7.56 -20.18
CA ARG A 428 -11.64 -6.89 -18.96
C ARG A 428 -12.81 -6.38 -18.11
N ALA A 429 -13.03 -7.02 -16.97
CA ALA A 429 -13.97 -6.60 -15.96
C ALA A 429 -13.59 -5.27 -15.29
N GLY A 430 -14.61 -4.61 -14.73
CA GLY A 430 -14.47 -3.35 -14.00
C GLY A 430 -15.80 -2.60 -13.96
N MET A 431 -15.85 -1.52 -13.18
CA MET A 431 -16.99 -0.60 -13.17
C MET A 431 -16.67 0.63 -14.03
N HIS A 432 -17.42 0.80 -15.12
CA HIS A 432 -17.15 1.78 -16.20
C HIS A 432 -18.09 2.97 -16.13
N LEU A 433 -17.59 4.18 -16.45
CA LEU A 433 -18.41 5.37 -16.64
C LEU A 433 -19.01 5.38 -18.06
N VAL A 434 -20.34 5.30 -18.16
CA VAL A 434 -21.07 5.30 -19.45
C VAL A 434 -22.12 6.41 -19.49
N LYS A 435 -22.43 6.92 -20.68
CA LYS A 435 -23.66 7.67 -20.96
C LYS A 435 -24.65 6.87 -21.79
N MET A 436 -25.94 7.14 -21.58
CA MET A 436 -27.06 6.51 -22.26
C MET A 436 -27.74 7.53 -23.17
N ASP A 437 -27.93 7.18 -24.45
CA ASP A 437 -28.64 8.04 -25.40
C ASP A 437 -30.17 7.87 -25.33
N ALA A 438 -30.90 8.71 -26.05
CA ALA A 438 -32.37 8.69 -26.10
C ALA A 438 -32.99 7.40 -26.72
N SER A 439 -32.18 6.51 -27.29
CA SER A 439 -32.61 5.17 -27.72
C SER A 439 -32.41 4.09 -26.65
N GLY A 440 -31.82 4.45 -25.50
CA GLY A 440 -31.45 3.52 -24.42
C GLY A 440 -30.12 2.80 -24.67
N LYS A 441 -29.38 3.17 -25.71
CA LYS A 441 -28.05 2.60 -26.00
C LYS A 441 -27.02 3.26 -25.09
N LYS A 442 -26.14 2.44 -24.50
CA LYS A 442 -25.06 2.89 -23.60
C LYS A 442 -23.71 2.88 -24.31
N THR A 443 -22.87 3.86 -24.00
CA THR A 443 -21.49 3.99 -24.49
C THR A 443 -20.59 4.61 -23.43
N SER A 444 -19.34 4.15 -23.30
CA SER A 444 -18.34 4.72 -22.40
C SER A 444 -18.14 6.22 -22.66
N ILE A 445 -18.03 7.01 -21.60
CA ILE A 445 -17.72 8.45 -21.71
C ILE A 445 -16.23 8.60 -22.00
N ARG A 446 -15.88 9.35 -23.07
CA ARG A 446 -14.50 9.76 -23.34
C ARG A 446 -14.19 11.03 -22.57
N LEU A 447 -13.19 10.96 -21.72
CA LEU A 447 -12.73 12.01 -20.83
C LEU A 447 -11.43 12.61 -21.35
N LYS A 448 -11.21 13.89 -21.06
CA LYS A 448 -9.92 14.57 -21.16
C LYS A 448 -9.00 14.10 -20.02
N ASP A 449 -7.77 14.60 -20.06
CA ASP A 449 -6.76 14.36 -19.03
C ASP A 449 -7.29 14.72 -17.62
N PRO A 450 -7.14 13.81 -16.63
CA PRO A 450 -7.62 14.06 -15.28
C PRO A 450 -6.61 14.89 -14.47
N VAL A 451 -7.15 15.67 -13.54
CA VAL A 451 -6.40 16.33 -12.46
C VAL A 451 -6.71 15.61 -11.16
N VAL A 452 -5.70 15.41 -10.32
CA VAL A 452 -5.84 14.83 -8.98
C VAL A 452 -5.39 15.85 -7.95
N THR A 453 -6.12 15.99 -6.86
CA THR A 453 -5.83 16.94 -5.77
C THR A 453 -6.15 16.32 -4.41
N GLU A 454 -5.37 16.71 -3.40
CA GLU A 454 -5.66 16.43 -2.00
C GLU A 454 -6.53 17.55 -1.41
N GLN A 455 -7.52 17.20 -0.59
CA GLN A 455 -8.33 18.15 0.19
C GLN A 455 -8.14 17.85 1.68
N GLY A 456 -7.24 18.60 2.32
CA GLY A 456 -6.76 18.24 3.65
C GLY A 456 -5.91 16.97 3.60
N ASN A 457 -5.99 16.15 4.65
CA ASN A 457 -5.09 15.00 4.84
C ASN A 457 -5.75 13.65 4.52
N ASP A 458 -7.06 13.63 4.33
CA ASP A 458 -7.91 12.43 4.34
C ASP A 458 -8.85 12.29 3.14
N VAL A 459 -9.03 13.36 2.33
CA VAL A 459 -9.92 13.37 1.16
C VAL A 459 -9.14 13.55 -0.13
N LEU A 460 -9.29 12.61 -1.07
CA LEU A 460 -8.71 12.72 -2.42
C LEU A 460 -9.80 13.09 -3.43
N VAL A 461 -9.45 13.93 -4.41
CA VAL A 461 -10.33 14.33 -5.51
C VAL A 461 -9.67 14.05 -6.85
N PHE A 462 -10.38 13.31 -7.71
CA PHE A 462 -10.09 13.12 -9.13
C PHE A 462 -11.13 13.90 -9.93
N SER A 463 -10.70 14.86 -10.75
CA SER A 463 -11.57 15.65 -11.62
C SER A 463 -11.16 15.51 -13.08
N CYS A 464 -12.14 15.50 -13.98
CA CYS A 464 -11.92 15.43 -15.42
C CYS A 464 -13.14 16.00 -16.17
N GLU A 465 -12.93 16.48 -17.38
CA GLU A 465 -14.00 17.01 -18.24
C GLU A 465 -14.17 16.06 -19.44
N ASP A 466 -15.38 15.80 -19.90
CA ASP A 466 -15.60 15.08 -21.18
C ASP A 466 -15.39 16.01 -22.39
N PHE A 467 -15.55 15.50 -23.61
CA PHE A 467 -15.40 16.31 -24.82
C PHE A 467 -16.59 17.24 -25.11
N ASP A 468 -17.72 17.05 -24.44
CA ASP A 468 -18.94 17.86 -24.56
C ASP A 468 -18.99 19.01 -23.51
N GLY A 469 -18.06 19.01 -22.55
CA GLY A 469 -17.84 20.05 -21.54
C GLY A 469 -18.34 19.70 -20.14
N ASN A 470 -18.83 18.47 -19.93
CA ASN A 470 -19.38 18.03 -18.66
C ASN A 470 -18.23 17.72 -17.66
N GLU A 471 -18.26 18.36 -16.48
CA GLU A 471 -17.23 18.18 -15.44
C GLU A 471 -17.58 17.01 -14.52
N PHE A 472 -16.80 15.93 -14.56
CA PHE A 472 -16.92 14.78 -13.66
C PHE A 472 -15.97 14.91 -12.47
N LEU A 473 -16.52 14.71 -11.27
CA LEU A 473 -15.82 14.84 -10.00
C LEU A 473 -16.03 13.57 -9.16
N LEU A 474 -14.92 12.90 -8.86
CA LEU A 474 -14.86 11.67 -8.07
C LEU A 474 -14.10 11.98 -6.78
N THR A 475 -14.76 11.84 -5.63
CA THR A 475 -14.20 12.18 -4.32
C THR A 475 -14.15 10.95 -3.42
N PHE A 476 -12.98 10.69 -2.88
CA PHE A 476 -12.70 9.57 -1.99
C PHE A 476 -12.58 10.09 -0.56
N TYR A 477 -13.49 9.66 0.31
CA TYR A 477 -13.44 9.90 1.74
C TYR A 477 -13.06 8.62 2.46
N GLU A 478 -12.77 8.70 3.76
CA GLU A 478 -12.44 7.50 4.55
C GLU A 478 -13.55 6.43 4.49
N ASP A 479 -14.82 6.83 4.54
CA ASP A 479 -16.00 5.96 4.69
C ASP A 479 -16.79 5.70 3.40
N ARG A 480 -16.60 6.50 2.36
CA ARG A 480 -17.46 6.50 1.16
C ARG A 480 -16.78 7.06 -0.09
N LEU A 481 -17.28 6.60 -1.24
CA LEU A 481 -16.97 7.13 -2.57
C LEU A 481 -18.14 7.99 -3.06
N GLU A 482 -17.85 9.23 -3.45
CA GLU A 482 -18.80 10.10 -4.14
C GLU A 482 -18.40 10.27 -5.62
N VAL A 483 -19.38 10.20 -6.52
CA VAL A 483 -19.17 10.45 -7.96
C VAL A 483 -20.26 11.37 -8.45
N SER A 484 -19.89 12.47 -9.09
CA SER A 484 -20.84 13.50 -9.53
C SER A 484 -20.46 14.08 -10.88
N CYS A 485 -21.43 14.74 -11.52
CA CYS A 485 -21.23 15.46 -12.76
C CYS A 485 -21.88 16.86 -12.68
N LYS A 486 -21.19 17.88 -13.20
CA LYS A 486 -21.78 19.20 -13.52
C LYS A 486 -21.94 19.27 -15.05
N PRO A 487 -23.09 18.88 -15.61
CA PRO A 487 -23.26 18.87 -17.05
C PRO A 487 -23.46 20.29 -17.61
N GLN A 488 -23.03 20.48 -18.86
CA GLN A 488 -23.34 21.68 -19.66
C GLN A 488 -24.59 21.45 -20.52
N GLU A 489 -24.89 20.20 -20.86
CA GLU A 489 -26.11 19.78 -21.53
C GLU A 489 -27.26 19.52 -20.53
N ASN A 490 -28.49 19.89 -20.88
CA ASN A 490 -29.62 19.89 -19.94
C ASN A 490 -30.07 18.48 -19.48
N GLU A 491 -29.71 17.40 -20.18
CA GLU A 491 -30.26 16.05 -19.97
C GLU A 491 -29.21 14.91 -20.06
N LEU A 492 -27.97 15.14 -19.60
CA LEU A 492 -26.96 14.07 -19.55
C LEU A 492 -27.43 12.90 -18.66
N SER A 493 -27.67 11.74 -19.28
CA SER A 493 -27.93 10.48 -18.58
C SER A 493 -26.66 9.64 -18.51
N TRP A 494 -26.04 9.53 -17.33
CA TRP A 494 -24.84 8.74 -17.09
C TRP A 494 -25.03 7.71 -15.97
N SER A 495 -24.15 6.71 -15.90
CA SER A 495 -24.14 5.70 -14.84
C SER A 495 -22.76 5.05 -14.69
N LEU A 496 -22.52 4.39 -13.56
CA LEU A 496 -21.37 3.50 -13.37
C LEU A 496 -21.82 2.04 -13.51
N GLU A 497 -21.26 1.28 -14.43
CA GLU A 497 -21.73 -0.08 -14.74
C GLU A 497 -20.66 -1.13 -14.47
N LEU A 498 -20.95 -2.09 -13.58
CA LEU A 498 -20.08 -3.25 -13.39
C LEU A 498 -20.26 -4.21 -14.57
N HIS A 499 -19.20 -4.34 -15.36
CA HIS A 499 -19.04 -5.33 -16.41
C HIS A 499 -18.08 -6.43 -15.94
N THR A 500 -18.37 -7.70 -16.28
CA THR A 500 -17.53 -8.85 -15.93
C THR A 500 -17.51 -9.90 -17.03
N ALA A 501 -16.44 -10.69 -17.12
CA ALA A 501 -16.41 -11.87 -17.96
C ALA A 501 -17.54 -12.85 -17.58
N ARG A 502 -18.18 -13.45 -18.59
CA ARG A 502 -19.43 -14.22 -18.44
C ARG A 502 -19.35 -15.41 -17.46
N GLU A 503 -18.16 -15.95 -17.23
CA GLU A 503 -17.93 -17.13 -16.37
C GLU A 503 -17.34 -16.77 -14.98
N ALA A 504 -17.31 -15.49 -14.61
CA ALA A 504 -16.81 -15.04 -13.31
C ALA A 504 -17.69 -15.53 -12.12
N ASP A 505 -17.04 -16.03 -11.07
CA ASP A 505 -17.71 -16.38 -9.80
C ASP A 505 -17.93 -15.11 -8.96
N LEU A 506 -19.15 -14.57 -9.03
CA LEU A 506 -19.50 -13.28 -8.42
C LEU A 506 -20.11 -13.46 -7.02
N PRO A 507 -19.74 -12.64 -6.03
CA PRO A 507 -20.17 -12.82 -4.64
C PRO A 507 -21.61 -12.34 -4.37
N PHE A 508 -22.28 -11.72 -5.35
CA PHE A 508 -23.55 -11.02 -5.15
C PHE A 508 -24.72 -12.00 -4.91
N GLN A 509 -25.46 -11.80 -3.82
CA GLN A 509 -26.61 -12.63 -3.45
C GLN A 509 -27.96 -11.96 -3.66
N LYS A 510 -28.00 -10.63 -3.56
CA LYS A 510 -29.20 -9.83 -3.79
C LYS A 510 -28.83 -8.38 -4.10
N ILE A 511 -29.07 -7.97 -5.33
CA ILE A 511 -29.09 -6.56 -5.73
C ILE A 511 -30.46 -5.96 -5.35
N ALA A 512 -30.46 -4.73 -4.86
CA ALA A 512 -31.66 -3.98 -4.52
C ALA A 512 -31.38 -2.47 -4.64
N GLU A 513 -32.43 -1.67 -4.88
CA GLU A 513 -32.37 -0.26 -5.29
C GLU A 513 -31.36 0.62 -4.51
N LYS A 514 -31.15 0.39 -3.21
CA LYS A 514 -30.19 1.16 -2.38
C LYS A 514 -29.10 0.30 -1.73
N ARG A 515 -29.00 -1.01 -2.01
CA ARG A 515 -27.99 -1.91 -1.41
C ARG A 515 -27.72 -3.17 -2.24
N ILE A 516 -26.45 -3.46 -2.48
CA ILE A 516 -25.99 -4.75 -3.03
C ILE A 516 -25.50 -5.60 -1.87
N ASN A 517 -26.07 -6.80 -1.72
CA ASN A 517 -25.70 -7.75 -0.67
C ASN A 517 -24.89 -8.88 -1.29
N ALA A 518 -23.77 -9.22 -0.66
CA ALA A 518 -22.78 -10.14 -1.17
C ALA A 518 -22.34 -11.13 -0.08
N LYS A 519 -21.77 -12.27 -0.50
CA LYS A 519 -21.25 -13.30 0.38
C LYS A 519 -20.00 -13.93 -0.19
N PHE A 520 -18.88 -13.75 0.51
CA PHE A 520 -17.58 -14.22 0.07
C PHE A 520 -16.95 -15.09 1.16
N ARG A 521 -16.48 -16.28 0.79
CA ARG A 521 -15.87 -17.28 1.70
C ARG A 521 -16.70 -17.59 2.97
N GLY A 522 -18.02 -17.45 2.87
CA GLY A 522 -18.98 -17.68 3.94
C GLY A 522 -19.37 -16.44 4.77
N PHE A 523 -18.67 -15.32 4.62
CA PHE A 523 -18.95 -14.05 5.29
C PHE A 523 -19.91 -13.20 4.45
N ASN A 524 -20.95 -12.66 5.09
CA ASN A 524 -21.92 -11.77 4.44
C ASN A 524 -21.43 -10.30 4.54
N TYR A 525 -21.63 -9.52 3.49
CA TYR A 525 -21.26 -8.10 3.42
C TYR A 525 -22.13 -7.37 2.40
N GLY A 526 -21.93 -6.07 2.21
CA GLY A 526 -22.60 -5.34 1.14
C GLY A 526 -22.22 -3.86 1.08
N ILE A 527 -22.49 -3.24 -0.06
CA ILE A 527 -22.29 -1.82 -0.30
C ILE A 527 -23.66 -1.13 -0.47
N SER A 528 -23.77 0.14 -0.03
CA SER A 528 -25.06 0.84 0.03
C SER A 528 -25.00 2.24 -0.56
N LEU A 529 -26.07 2.67 -1.22
CA LEU A 529 -26.15 3.99 -1.84
C LEU A 529 -26.96 4.92 -0.93
N GLN A 530 -26.30 5.96 -0.41
CA GLN A 530 -26.96 7.04 0.31
C GLN A 530 -27.73 7.95 -0.66
N LYS A 531 -27.21 8.10 -1.90
CA LYS A 531 -27.81 8.87 -2.99
C LYS A 531 -27.55 8.18 -4.33
N GLY A 532 -28.52 8.22 -5.24
CA GLY A 532 -28.53 7.36 -6.43
C GLY A 532 -29.19 6.01 -6.17
N ARG A 533 -29.35 5.17 -7.20
CA ARG A 533 -29.96 3.84 -7.10
C ARG A 533 -29.15 2.78 -7.84
N VAL A 534 -29.38 1.51 -7.50
CA VAL A 534 -28.84 0.34 -8.21
C VAL A 534 -29.93 -0.25 -9.10
N GLU A 535 -29.61 -0.49 -10.36
CA GLU A 535 -30.40 -1.29 -11.29
C GLU A 535 -29.67 -2.61 -11.56
N GLU A 536 -30.38 -3.74 -11.43
CA GLU A 536 -29.82 -5.07 -11.66
C GLU A 536 -29.67 -5.35 -13.17
N GLY A 537 -28.57 -6.01 -13.53
CA GLY A 537 -28.31 -6.42 -14.91
C GLY A 537 -29.33 -7.43 -15.44
N ARG A 538 -29.45 -7.51 -16.77
CA ARG A 538 -30.23 -8.59 -17.39
C ARG A 538 -29.39 -9.86 -17.40
N ALA A 539 -30.01 -11.02 -17.14
CA ALA A 539 -29.32 -12.31 -17.04
C ALA A 539 -28.65 -12.81 -18.34
N ASP A 540 -28.85 -12.11 -19.46
CA ASP A 540 -28.23 -12.33 -20.76
C ASP A 540 -27.18 -11.26 -21.16
N ALA A 541 -27.00 -10.22 -20.33
CA ALA A 541 -26.01 -9.16 -20.51
C ALA A 541 -24.72 -9.41 -19.70
N ALA A 542 -23.61 -8.81 -20.12
CA ALA A 542 -22.34 -8.82 -19.35
C ALA A 542 -22.29 -7.74 -18.25
N THR A 543 -23.23 -6.80 -18.25
CA THR A 543 -23.46 -5.85 -17.16
C THR A 543 -24.13 -6.57 -15.98
N VAL A 544 -23.49 -6.59 -14.82
CA VAL A 544 -23.98 -7.20 -13.58
C VAL A 544 -24.96 -6.27 -12.85
N PHE A 545 -24.62 -4.98 -12.77
CA PHE A 545 -25.49 -3.92 -12.26
C PHE A 545 -25.02 -2.54 -12.74
N SER A 546 -25.94 -1.57 -12.67
CA SER A 546 -25.70 -0.16 -12.97
C SER A 546 -25.99 0.70 -11.74
N LEU A 547 -25.07 1.58 -11.35
CA LEU A 547 -25.29 2.62 -10.35
C LEU A 547 -25.75 3.89 -11.07
N ILE A 548 -27.03 4.24 -10.90
CA ILE A 548 -27.67 5.39 -11.53
C ILE A 548 -27.66 6.59 -10.57
N PRO A 549 -27.11 7.75 -10.96
CA PRO A 549 -27.08 8.94 -10.13
C PRO A 549 -28.47 9.51 -9.85
N GLU A 550 -28.58 10.23 -8.75
CA GLU A 550 -29.76 11.01 -8.35
C GLU A 550 -29.33 12.49 -8.37
N SER A 551 -29.99 13.32 -9.18
CA SER A 551 -29.56 14.72 -9.41
C SER A 551 -28.05 14.85 -9.73
N ASN A 552 -27.55 14.04 -10.66
CA ASN A 552 -26.14 13.96 -11.08
C ASN A 552 -25.12 13.68 -9.95
N GLN A 553 -25.51 12.96 -8.89
CA GLN A 553 -24.60 12.47 -7.85
C GLN A 553 -24.93 11.03 -7.42
N LEU A 554 -23.88 10.23 -7.24
CA LEU A 554 -23.84 8.97 -6.50
C LEU A 554 -23.11 9.22 -5.18
N ILE A 555 -23.64 8.68 -4.08
CA ILE A 555 -22.93 8.60 -2.79
C ILE A 555 -22.96 7.14 -2.35
N ILE A 556 -21.80 6.49 -2.41
CA ILE A 556 -21.63 5.05 -2.19
C ILE A 556 -20.94 4.85 -0.85
N ASN A 557 -21.69 4.43 0.17
CA ASN A 557 -21.17 4.11 1.50
C ASN A 557 -20.39 2.78 1.45
N CYS A 558 -19.10 2.86 1.81
CA CYS A 558 -18.16 1.76 1.85
C CYS A 558 -18.02 1.13 3.24
N ASP A 559 -18.54 1.74 4.31
CA ASP A 559 -18.54 1.12 5.64
C ASP A 559 -19.52 -0.07 5.70
N ASN A 560 -18.96 -1.28 5.67
CA ASN A 560 -19.70 -2.53 5.86
C ASN A 560 -20.22 -2.73 7.30
N SER A 561 -19.75 -1.95 8.29
CA SER A 561 -20.26 -1.99 9.65
C SER A 561 -21.72 -1.51 9.76
N ALA A 562 -22.18 -0.73 8.77
CA ALA A 562 -23.53 -0.20 8.64
C ALA A 562 -24.60 -1.28 8.35
N LYS A 563 -24.92 -2.04 9.41
CA LYS A 563 -26.04 -2.99 9.57
C LYS A 563 -26.14 -4.10 8.51
N GLN A 564 -25.87 -5.32 8.97
CA GLN A 564 -26.57 -6.53 8.47
C GLN A 564 -27.94 -6.63 9.15
#